data_AF-A0A142XWL2-F1
#
_entry.id   AF-A0A142XWL2-F1
#
_cell.length_a   1.000
_cell.length_b   1.000
_cell.length_c   1.000
_cell.angle_alpha   90.00
_cell.angle_beta   90.00
_cell.angle_gamma   90.00
#
_symmetry.space_group_name_H-M   'P 1'
#
loop_
_entity.id
_entity.type
_entity.pdbx_description
1 polymer ?
#
loop_
_entity_poly.entity_id
_entity_poly.type
_entity_poly.pdbx_seq_one_letter_code
_entity_poly.pdbx_strand_id
1 'polypeptide(L)'
;MKHQTPTLLKFKKLKRRLGLTKDRDVMGLLESLWILAQRSAPCGDIGNQLDNEELAIELEWEGDPDELVSALVDTKWLDACEVHRLIIHDWPSHAPRYIHGIAAKRGGFATPTIIGDCSRGLSNQEMAEAENDHSGTVVEDYSPPLNASSSPTTVDDCTRQQPNLTKPNLTKPNERERTHTLANSRSEKFDQAWNRWRAHRNENFQRLTPTSEDAALMELARCFPDDEESQIAAIEFSILRGAKNLITNGDHRVKASPRDSPSPEDRTARRTHLLSEIGKV
;
A
#
# COMPACT_ATOMS: atom_id res chain seq x y z
N MET A 1 -1.93 7.39 -7.16
CA MET A 1 -0.51 7.78 -6.86
C MET A 1 -0.21 8.04 -5.36
N LYS A 2 1.03 7.82 -4.86
CA LYS A 2 1.47 8.29 -3.52
C LYS A 2 1.79 9.81 -3.56
N HIS A 3 1.47 10.56 -2.50
CA HIS A 3 1.67 12.03 -2.46
C HIS A 3 3.12 12.50 -2.69
N GLN A 4 4.11 11.65 -2.40
CA GLN A 4 5.53 11.96 -2.56
C GLN A 4 6.03 11.75 -4.00
N THR A 5 5.23 11.13 -4.88
CA THR A 5 5.68 10.74 -6.22
C THR A 5 6.25 11.90 -7.05
N PRO A 6 5.63 13.11 -7.07
CA PRO A 6 6.15 14.25 -7.83
C PRO A 6 7.49 14.80 -7.31
N THR A 7 7.85 14.53 -6.04
CA THR A 7 9.10 15.03 -5.46
C THR A 7 10.30 14.15 -5.81
N LEU A 8 10.05 12.91 -6.25
CA LEU A 8 11.08 11.92 -6.57
C LEU A 8 11.91 12.33 -7.79
N LEU A 9 13.21 12.01 -7.75
CA LEU A 9 14.12 12.29 -8.87
C LEU A 9 13.73 11.49 -10.12
N LYS A 10 13.24 10.25 -9.99
CA LYS A 10 12.78 9.44 -11.13
C LYS A 10 11.58 10.07 -11.86
N PHE A 11 10.70 10.73 -11.13
CA PHE A 11 9.59 11.50 -11.70
C PHE A 11 10.11 12.70 -12.50
N LYS A 12 11.01 13.49 -11.91
CA LYS A 12 11.64 14.64 -12.59
C LYS A 12 12.47 14.23 -13.81
N LYS A 13 13.13 13.07 -13.76
CA LYS A 13 13.86 12.48 -14.90
C LYS A 13 12.91 12.09 -16.03
N LEU A 14 11.79 11.44 -15.72
CA LEU A 14 10.76 11.10 -16.72
C LEU A 14 10.23 12.36 -17.40
N LYS A 15 9.84 13.36 -16.60
CA LYS A 15 9.39 14.66 -17.10
C LYS A 15 10.36 15.27 -18.11
N ARG A 16 11.65 15.33 -17.74
CA ARG A 16 12.71 15.90 -18.59
C ARG A 16 12.91 15.10 -19.87
N ARG A 17 12.84 13.77 -19.81
CA ARG A 17 13.05 12.89 -20.97
C ARG A 17 11.93 13.05 -21.99
N LEU A 18 10.67 13.06 -21.55
CA LEU A 18 9.51 13.24 -22.42
C LEU A 18 9.29 14.69 -22.89
N GLY A 19 10.19 15.63 -22.57
CA GLY A 19 10.03 17.03 -22.94
C GLY A 19 8.83 17.73 -22.30
N LEU A 20 8.23 17.16 -21.24
CA LEU A 20 7.03 17.67 -20.62
C LEU A 20 7.31 18.87 -19.72
N THR A 21 6.51 19.94 -19.86
CA THR A 21 6.72 21.18 -19.10
C THR A 21 5.99 21.19 -17.76
N LYS A 22 4.82 20.55 -17.67
CA LYS A 22 3.97 20.57 -16.48
C LYS A 22 3.98 19.23 -15.77
N ASP A 23 3.99 19.26 -14.44
CA ASP A 23 3.99 18.04 -13.63
C ASP A 23 2.68 17.26 -13.78
N ARG A 24 1.56 17.96 -14.03
CA ARG A 24 0.25 17.34 -14.23
C ARG A 24 0.21 16.37 -15.41
N ASP A 25 0.99 16.63 -16.45
CA ASP A 25 0.97 15.84 -17.68
C ASP A 25 1.64 14.48 -17.41
N VAL A 26 2.77 14.49 -16.67
CA VAL A 26 3.44 13.26 -16.20
C VAL A 26 2.60 12.50 -15.18
N MET A 27 1.91 13.22 -14.29
CA MET A 27 1.00 12.58 -13.32
C MET A 27 -0.17 11.89 -14.02
N GLY A 28 -0.77 12.54 -15.01
CA GLY A 28 -1.84 11.95 -15.83
C GLY A 28 -1.37 10.67 -16.49
N LEU A 29 -0.22 10.70 -17.15
CA LEU A 29 0.39 9.55 -17.81
C LEU A 29 0.62 8.37 -16.84
N LEU A 30 1.22 8.62 -15.68
CA LEU A 30 1.46 7.56 -14.68
C LEU A 30 0.16 7.01 -14.07
N GLU A 31 -0.83 7.86 -13.84
CA GLU A 31 -2.12 7.42 -13.30
C GLU A 31 -2.90 6.60 -14.34
N SER A 32 -2.91 7.02 -15.61
CA SER A 32 -3.45 6.25 -16.74
C SER A 32 -2.79 4.87 -16.83
N LEU A 33 -1.47 4.79 -16.68
CA LEU A 33 -0.73 3.52 -16.67
C LEU A 33 -1.20 2.57 -15.57
N TRP A 34 -1.44 3.07 -14.36
CA TRP A 34 -1.92 2.22 -13.26
C TRP A 34 -3.40 1.85 -13.40
N ILE A 35 -4.24 2.72 -13.98
CA ILE A 35 -5.63 2.39 -14.28
C ILE A 35 -5.69 1.27 -15.33
N LEU A 36 -4.88 1.40 -16.38
CA LEU A 36 -4.72 0.39 -17.42
C LEU A 36 -4.25 -0.95 -16.84
N ALA A 37 -3.27 -0.93 -15.94
CA ALA A 37 -2.81 -2.12 -15.23
C ALA A 37 -3.92 -2.81 -14.44
N GLN A 38 -4.72 -2.05 -13.69
CA GLN A 38 -5.83 -2.60 -12.91
C GLN A 38 -6.88 -3.28 -13.79
N ARG A 39 -7.15 -2.71 -14.97
CA ARG A 39 -8.16 -3.20 -15.91
C ARG A 39 -7.69 -4.42 -16.71
N SER A 40 -6.50 -4.33 -17.29
CA SER A 40 -6.06 -5.26 -18.33
C SER A 40 -4.94 -6.20 -17.86
N ALA A 41 -4.05 -5.74 -16.98
CA ALA A 41 -2.86 -6.47 -16.55
C ALA A 41 -2.73 -6.48 -15.01
N PRO A 42 -3.65 -7.14 -14.28
CA PRO A 42 -3.68 -7.07 -12.81
C PRO A 42 -2.43 -7.69 -12.16
N CYS A 43 -1.71 -8.58 -12.86
CA CYS A 43 -0.45 -9.15 -12.39
C CYS A 43 0.74 -8.24 -12.69
N GLY A 44 0.56 -7.16 -13.46
CA GLY A 44 1.59 -6.18 -13.81
C GLY A 44 2.32 -6.49 -15.11
N ASP A 45 1.88 -7.47 -15.89
CA ASP A 45 2.52 -8.05 -17.08
C ASP A 45 2.19 -7.34 -18.41
N ILE A 46 2.17 -6.00 -18.40
CA ILE A 46 1.57 -5.16 -19.45
C ILE A 46 2.09 -5.40 -20.87
N GLY A 47 3.35 -5.80 -21.02
CA GLY A 47 3.96 -5.99 -22.33
C GLY A 47 3.45 -7.20 -23.10
N ASN A 48 2.70 -8.09 -22.45
CA ASN A 48 2.03 -9.21 -23.13
C ASN A 48 0.69 -8.83 -23.75
N GLN A 49 0.04 -7.79 -23.25
CA GLN A 49 -1.29 -7.42 -23.68
C GLN A 49 -1.31 -6.27 -24.69
N LEU A 50 -0.27 -5.43 -24.69
CA LEU A 50 -0.23 -4.19 -25.46
C LEU A 50 1.13 -4.02 -26.14
N ASP A 51 1.11 -3.61 -27.41
CA ASP A 51 2.29 -3.11 -28.10
C ASP A 51 2.63 -1.65 -27.67
N ASN A 52 3.67 -1.05 -28.26
CA ASN A 52 4.05 0.31 -27.89
C ASN A 52 3.03 1.35 -28.33
N GLU A 53 2.44 1.17 -29.51
CA GLU A 53 1.43 2.07 -30.09
C GLU A 53 0.15 2.06 -29.27
N GLU A 54 -0.38 0.87 -28.97
CA GLU A 54 -1.54 0.66 -28.11
C GLU A 54 -1.31 1.23 -26.70
N LEU A 55 -0.11 1.07 -26.17
CA LEU A 55 0.25 1.66 -24.88
C LEU A 55 0.26 3.19 -24.96
N ALA A 56 0.79 3.79 -26.02
CA ALA A 56 0.76 5.24 -26.22
C ALA A 56 -0.69 5.76 -26.34
N ILE A 57 -1.55 5.06 -27.06
CA ILE A 57 -2.98 5.39 -27.20
C ILE A 57 -3.70 5.36 -25.84
N GLU A 58 -3.53 4.28 -25.07
CA GLU A 58 -4.18 4.13 -23.75
C GLU A 58 -3.66 5.15 -22.72
N LEU A 59 -2.44 5.64 -22.90
CA LEU A 59 -1.84 6.69 -22.06
C LEU A 59 -2.12 8.11 -22.57
N GLU A 60 -2.87 8.24 -23.67
CA GLU A 60 -3.14 9.51 -24.34
C GLU A 60 -1.85 10.28 -24.68
N TRP A 61 -0.81 9.55 -25.12
CA TRP A 61 0.46 10.11 -25.53
C TRP A 61 0.47 10.44 -27.03
N GLU A 62 0.80 11.68 -27.36
CA GLU A 62 0.82 12.19 -28.75
C GLU A 62 2.21 12.15 -29.41
N GLY A 63 3.26 11.79 -28.65
CA GLY A 63 4.64 11.72 -29.15
C GLY A 63 4.99 10.34 -29.72
N ASP A 64 6.29 10.07 -29.86
CA ASP A 64 6.78 8.77 -30.31
C ASP A 64 6.49 7.68 -29.23
N PRO A 65 5.78 6.60 -29.58
CA PRO A 65 5.50 5.48 -28.68
C PRO A 65 6.76 4.77 -28.19
N ASP A 66 7.78 4.65 -29.03
CA ASP A 66 9.04 4.00 -28.66
C ASP A 66 9.82 4.86 -27.65
N GLU A 67 9.80 6.19 -27.84
CA GLU A 67 10.37 7.15 -26.89
C GLU A 67 9.66 7.08 -25.53
N LEU A 68 8.32 6.96 -25.53
CA LEU A 68 7.53 6.82 -24.31
C LEU A 68 7.94 5.58 -23.51
N VAL A 69 7.93 4.42 -24.16
CA VAL A 69 8.26 3.14 -23.51
C VAL A 69 9.70 3.14 -23.03
N SER A 70 10.64 3.60 -23.88
CA SER A 70 12.05 3.75 -23.53
C SER A 70 12.25 4.64 -22.30
N ALA A 71 11.59 5.79 -22.25
CA ALA A 71 11.66 6.70 -21.11
C ALA A 71 11.09 6.09 -19.82
N LEU A 72 9.99 5.36 -19.90
CA LEU A 72 9.38 4.66 -18.76
C LEU A 72 10.27 3.53 -18.21
N VAL A 73 10.94 2.78 -19.10
CA VAL A 73 11.89 1.73 -18.72
C VAL A 73 13.15 2.35 -18.09
N ASP A 74 13.74 3.36 -18.73
CA ASP A 74 14.96 4.02 -18.27
C ASP A 74 14.80 4.69 -16.90
N THR A 75 13.59 5.15 -16.59
CA THR A 75 13.28 5.80 -15.31
C THR A 75 12.69 4.87 -14.27
N LYS A 76 12.67 3.55 -14.53
CA LYS A 76 12.21 2.50 -13.61
C LYS A 76 10.77 2.70 -13.16
N TRP A 77 9.91 3.03 -14.13
CA TRP A 77 8.46 2.87 -14.01
C TRP A 77 7.99 1.56 -14.61
N LEU A 78 8.66 1.14 -15.69
CA LEU A 78 8.55 -0.20 -16.25
C LEU A 78 9.90 -0.91 -16.13
N ASP A 79 9.87 -2.23 -16.03
CA ASP A 79 11.05 -3.08 -16.19
C ASP A 79 10.87 -3.96 -17.43
N ALA A 80 11.96 -4.15 -18.17
CA ALA A 80 12.00 -5.12 -19.24
C ALA A 80 11.98 -6.54 -18.64
N CYS A 81 11.21 -7.44 -19.26
CA CYS A 81 11.09 -8.82 -18.85
C CYS A 81 11.12 -9.72 -20.08
N GLU A 82 11.92 -10.78 -20.09
CA GLU A 82 11.99 -11.69 -21.24
C GLU A 82 10.65 -12.41 -21.49
N VAL A 83 9.92 -12.74 -20.42
CA VAL A 83 8.67 -13.51 -20.49
C VAL A 83 7.48 -12.62 -20.85
N HIS A 84 7.43 -11.41 -20.28
CA HIS A 84 6.27 -10.52 -20.36
C HIS A 84 6.51 -9.25 -21.17
N ARG A 85 7.69 -9.11 -21.77
CA ARG A 85 8.22 -7.92 -22.45
C ARG A 85 8.40 -6.71 -21.53
N LEU A 86 7.32 -6.23 -20.93
CA LEU A 86 7.28 -5.10 -20.00
C LEU A 86 6.46 -5.45 -18.77
N ILE A 87 6.98 -5.10 -17.60
CA ILE A 87 6.26 -5.22 -16.34
C ILE A 87 6.28 -3.89 -15.59
N ILE A 88 5.25 -3.63 -14.78
CA ILE A 88 5.21 -2.43 -13.95
C ILE A 88 6.13 -2.59 -12.74
N HIS A 89 7.06 -1.66 -12.59
CA HIS A 89 8.00 -1.65 -11.48
C HIS A 89 7.27 -1.51 -10.14
N ASP A 90 7.63 -2.34 -9.16
CA ASP A 90 7.03 -2.38 -7.82
C ASP A 90 5.50 -2.48 -7.80
N TRP A 91 4.89 -3.07 -8.83
CA TRP A 91 3.43 -3.20 -8.91
C TRP A 91 2.76 -3.78 -7.65
N PRO A 92 3.29 -4.82 -6.98
CA PRO A 92 2.70 -5.32 -5.73
C PRO A 92 2.56 -4.28 -4.62
N SER A 93 3.40 -3.24 -4.61
CA SER A 93 3.35 -2.15 -3.63
C SER A 93 2.41 -1.01 -4.03
N HIS A 94 2.09 -0.92 -5.32
CA HIS A 94 1.27 0.13 -5.91
C HIS A 94 -0.17 -0.32 -6.21
N ALA A 95 -0.37 -1.63 -6.39
CA ALA A 95 -1.65 -2.23 -6.67
C ALA A 95 -2.64 -2.03 -5.50
N PRO A 96 -3.90 -1.68 -5.79
CA PRO A 96 -4.96 -1.68 -4.79
C PRO A 96 -5.15 -3.05 -4.14
N ARG A 97 -5.64 -3.07 -2.89
CA ARG A 97 -5.85 -4.30 -2.10
C ARG A 97 -6.65 -5.38 -2.85
N TYR A 98 -7.65 -4.99 -3.63
CA TYR A 98 -8.50 -5.94 -4.37
C TYR A 98 -7.74 -6.65 -5.51
N ILE A 99 -6.74 -5.98 -6.11
CA ILE A 99 -5.88 -6.56 -7.15
C ILE A 99 -5.01 -7.70 -6.59
N HIS A 100 -4.56 -7.61 -5.33
CA HIS A 100 -3.78 -8.69 -4.71
C HIS A 100 -4.54 -10.03 -4.72
N GLY A 101 -5.86 -10.00 -4.46
CA GLY A 101 -6.68 -11.21 -4.51
C GLY A 101 -6.83 -11.78 -5.93
N ILE A 102 -6.85 -10.91 -6.94
CA ILE A 102 -6.90 -11.30 -8.35
C ILE A 102 -5.56 -11.89 -8.79
N ALA A 103 -4.46 -11.20 -8.48
CA ALA A 103 -3.10 -11.65 -8.78
C ALA A 103 -2.82 -13.01 -8.12
N ALA A 104 -3.18 -13.20 -6.85
CA ALA A 104 -3.01 -14.47 -6.16
C ALA A 104 -3.73 -15.65 -6.84
N LYS A 105 -4.93 -15.41 -7.41
CA LYS A 105 -5.67 -16.44 -8.17
C LYS A 105 -5.04 -16.74 -9.54
N ARG A 106 -4.27 -15.80 -10.09
CA ARG A 106 -3.61 -15.90 -11.41
C ARG A 106 -2.15 -16.37 -11.33
N GLY A 107 -1.67 -16.75 -10.15
CA GLY A 107 -0.30 -17.24 -9.95
C GLY A 107 0.67 -16.23 -9.35
N GLY A 108 0.20 -15.06 -8.94
CA GLY A 108 1.01 -14.02 -8.30
C GLY A 108 1.21 -12.80 -9.19
N PHE A 109 2.08 -11.89 -8.73
CA PHE A 109 2.50 -10.74 -9.52
C PHE A 109 3.66 -11.12 -10.42
N ALA A 110 3.72 -10.52 -11.61
CA ALA A 110 4.85 -10.65 -12.51
C ALA A 110 6.09 -10.06 -11.84
N THR A 111 7.21 -10.77 -11.98
CA THR A 111 8.51 -10.33 -11.48
C THR A 111 9.49 -10.27 -12.64
N PRO A 112 10.45 -9.34 -12.64
CA PRO A 112 11.47 -9.30 -13.66
C PRO A 112 12.36 -10.53 -13.43
N THR A 113 12.21 -11.54 -14.28
CA THR A 113 13.16 -12.65 -14.30
C THR A 113 14.37 -12.16 -15.07
N ILE A 114 15.37 -11.65 -14.37
CA ILE A 114 16.66 -11.33 -14.97
C ILE A 114 17.41 -12.65 -15.13
N ILE A 115 17.44 -13.22 -16.34
CA ILE A 115 18.47 -14.21 -16.69
C ILE A 115 19.70 -13.42 -17.12
N GLY A 116 20.75 -13.47 -16.31
CA GLY A 116 22.06 -12.90 -16.66
C GLY A 116 22.32 -11.52 -16.09
N ASP A 117 22.62 -11.47 -14.80
CA ASP A 117 23.36 -10.35 -14.22
C ASP A 117 24.84 -10.45 -14.69
N CYS A 118 25.25 -9.56 -15.58
CA CYS A 118 26.66 -9.23 -15.80
C CYS A 118 26.92 -7.79 -15.41
N SER A 119 26.41 -7.34 -14.26
CA SER A 119 26.84 -6.06 -13.69
C SER A 119 26.70 -6.05 -12.17
N ARG A 120 27.70 -6.68 -11.55
CA ARG A 120 28.40 -6.24 -10.32
C ARG A 120 27.48 -5.74 -9.20
N GLY A 121 27.29 -6.62 -8.23
CA GLY A 121 27.03 -6.22 -6.85
C GLY A 121 28.10 -5.24 -6.36
N LEU A 122 27.65 -4.07 -5.91
CA LEU A 122 28.37 -3.27 -4.94
C LEU A 122 27.42 -3.05 -3.77
N SER A 123 27.68 -3.81 -2.71
CA SER A 123 27.12 -3.62 -1.39
C SER A 123 27.47 -2.24 -0.85
N ASN A 124 26.53 -1.66 -0.10
CA ASN A 124 26.69 -0.40 0.63
C ASN A 124 27.76 -0.54 1.73
N GLN A 125 29.02 -0.28 1.39
CA GLN A 125 30.07 0.12 2.33
C GLN A 125 31.14 0.82 1.48
N GLU A 126 31.69 1.93 1.99
CA GLU A 126 32.73 2.77 1.34
C GLU A 126 32.23 3.90 0.41
N MET A 127 31.55 4.89 1.01
CA MET A 127 31.66 6.29 0.58
C MET A 127 31.99 7.15 1.81
N ALA A 128 33.21 6.99 2.29
CA ALA A 128 33.94 7.99 3.06
C ALA A 128 35.39 7.91 2.52
N GLU A 129 36.03 9.06 2.36
CA GLU A 129 37.40 9.27 1.85
C GLU A 129 37.51 9.58 0.34
N ALA A 130 37.24 10.84 0.00
CA ALA A 130 38.00 11.57 -1.03
C ALA A 130 37.76 13.09 -0.87
N GLU A 131 38.23 13.65 0.24
CA GLU A 131 38.70 15.04 0.24
C GLU A 131 40.23 15.02 0.21
N ASN A 132 40.79 16.05 -0.44
CA ASN A 132 42.19 16.46 -0.51
C ASN A 132 42.97 15.96 -1.75
N ASP A 133 43.08 16.80 -2.78
CA ASP A 133 44.33 17.56 -2.97
C ASP A 133 44.16 18.73 -3.98
N HIS A 134 44.96 19.77 -3.78
CA HIS A 134 44.91 21.09 -4.38
C HIS A 134 46.10 21.31 -5.34
N SER A 135 45.94 22.30 -6.25
CA SER A 135 46.97 23.04 -7.01
C SER A 135 47.46 22.43 -8.35
N GLY A 136 47.66 23.20 -9.43
CA GLY A 136 47.61 24.66 -9.56
C GLY A 136 47.65 25.19 -11.00
N THR A 137 47.37 26.51 -11.09
CA THR A 137 47.99 27.58 -11.91
C THR A 137 48.15 27.38 -13.45
N VAL A 138 47.73 28.28 -14.34
CA VAL A 138 48.31 29.64 -14.62
C VAL A 138 47.46 30.39 -15.69
N VAL A 139 47.13 31.68 -15.40
CA VAL A 139 46.96 32.95 -16.20
C VAL A 139 46.23 32.97 -17.57
N GLU A 140 45.63 34.06 -18.09
CA GLU A 140 45.85 35.52 -18.02
C GLU A 140 44.56 36.23 -18.55
N ASP A 141 43.97 37.18 -17.82
CA ASP A 141 44.07 38.65 -17.99
C ASP A 141 43.22 39.25 -19.13
N TYR A 142 42.36 40.22 -18.78
CA TYR A 142 42.06 41.46 -19.52
C TYR A 142 40.84 42.16 -18.91
N SER A 143 41.09 43.32 -18.30
CA SER A 143 40.15 44.42 -18.03
C SER A 143 40.98 45.67 -17.75
N PRO A 144 40.43 46.91 -17.80
CA PRO A 144 39.32 47.48 -18.59
C PRO A 144 39.81 48.80 -19.26
N PRO A 145 38.93 49.77 -19.62
CA PRO A 145 38.83 50.91 -18.69
C PRO A 145 37.45 51.61 -18.59
N LEU A 146 37.36 52.43 -17.53
CA LEU A 146 36.26 53.28 -17.08
C LEU A 146 36.23 54.66 -17.77
N ASN A 147 35.03 55.23 -17.96
CA ASN A 147 34.68 56.66 -17.73
C ASN A 147 33.18 56.84 -18.02
N ALA A 148 32.32 57.15 -17.04
CA ALA A 148 32.11 58.40 -16.31
C ALA A 148 31.25 59.44 -17.08
N SER A 149 30.02 59.61 -16.57
CA SER A 149 29.38 60.89 -16.19
C SER A 149 27.97 61.15 -16.74
N SER A 150 27.07 61.46 -15.78
CA SER A 150 26.01 62.49 -15.78
C SER A 150 24.53 62.02 -15.81
N SER A 151 23.88 62.24 -14.66
CA SER A 151 22.45 62.14 -14.25
C SER A 151 21.52 63.16 -14.97
N PRO A 152 20.25 63.41 -14.55
CA PRO A 152 19.31 62.70 -13.64
C PRO A 152 17.92 62.46 -14.31
N THR A 153 16.87 61.90 -13.68
CA THR A 153 15.76 62.68 -13.06
C THR A 153 14.68 61.71 -12.50
N THR A 154 14.45 61.83 -11.19
CA THR A 154 13.19 61.73 -10.39
C THR A 154 12.31 60.47 -10.29
N VAL A 155 11.90 60.27 -9.03
CA VAL A 155 10.66 59.66 -8.46
C VAL A 155 10.49 58.15 -8.70
N ASP A 156 10.32 57.29 -7.70
CA ASP A 156 9.33 57.39 -6.63
C ASP A 156 9.72 56.61 -5.35
N ASP A 157 9.16 57.13 -4.26
CA ASP A 157 9.14 56.66 -2.89
C ASP A 157 8.50 55.26 -2.72
N CYS A 158 9.08 54.40 -1.86
CA CYS A 158 8.35 53.36 -1.14
C CYS A 158 9.19 52.75 -0.01
N THR A 159 9.08 53.40 1.14
CA THR A 159 9.11 52.87 2.52
C THR A 159 9.27 51.34 2.68
N ARG A 160 10.42 50.96 3.24
CA ARG A 160 10.78 49.61 3.74
C ARG A 160 9.86 49.20 4.90
N GLN A 161 8.85 48.38 4.63
CA GLN A 161 8.13 47.64 5.68
C GLN A 161 8.76 46.25 5.86
N GLN A 162 9.18 45.95 7.08
CA GLN A 162 9.59 44.60 7.48
C GLN A 162 8.40 43.64 7.36
N PRO A 163 8.60 42.38 6.94
CA PRO A 163 7.54 41.39 6.96
C PRO A 163 7.13 41.08 8.41
N ASN A 164 5.84 41.25 8.70
CA ASN A 164 5.24 40.91 9.98
C ASN A 164 5.44 39.42 10.29
N LEU A 165 6.24 39.12 11.31
CA LEU A 165 6.33 37.79 11.91
C LEU A 165 5.02 37.48 12.63
N THR A 166 4.23 36.56 12.08
CA THR A 166 3.07 36.00 12.78
C THR A 166 3.52 35.23 14.02
N LYS A 167 2.90 35.54 15.17
CA LYS A 167 3.13 34.82 16.42
C LYS A 167 2.81 33.33 16.22
N PRO A 168 3.60 32.40 16.80
CA PRO A 168 3.31 30.99 16.70
C PRO A 168 1.96 30.70 17.36
N ASN A 169 1.06 30.06 16.60
CA ASN A 169 -0.18 29.53 17.15
C ASN A 169 0.17 28.50 18.23
N LEU A 170 -0.02 28.85 19.50
CA LEU A 170 -0.07 27.88 20.59
C LEU A 170 -1.35 27.06 20.41
N THR A 171 -1.27 26.03 19.59
CA THR A 171 -2.29 25.00 19.54
C THR A 171 -2.31 24.35 20.91
N LYS A 172 -3.36 24.60 21.70
CA LYS A 172 -3.61 23.83 22.90
C LYS A 172 -3.58 22.34 22.50
N PRO A 173 -2.95 21.45 23.28
CA PRO A 173 -3.05 20.03 23.03
C PRO A 173 -4.53 19.72 22.90
N ASN A 174 -4.90 19.04 21.82
CA ASN A 174 -6.21 18.44 21.71
C ASN A 174 -6.25 17.36 22.78
N GLU A 175 -6.59 17.75 24.01
CA GLU A 175 -7.17 16.86 25.00
C GLU A 175 -8.49 16.42 24.40
N ARG A 176 -8.39 15.43 23.49
CA ARG A 176 -9.45 14.46 23.35
C ARG A 176 -9.54 13.86 24.72
N GLU A 177 -10.40 14.43 25.56
CA GLU A 177 -10.99 13.74 26.67
C GLU A 177 -11.27 12.33 26.15
N ARG A 178 -10.57 11.36 26.71
CA ARG A 178 -10.89 9.95 26.51
C ARG A 178 -12.25 9.77 27.14
N THR A 179 -13.29 10.21 26.45
CA THR A 179 -14.66 9.83 26.68
C THR A 179 -14.77 8.40 26.19
N HIS A 180 -14.16 7.48 26.96
CA HIS A 180 -14.56 6.10 26.98
C HIS A 180 -15.97 6.07 27.56
N THR A 181 -16.95 6.46 26.74
CA THR A 181 -18.38 6.31 27.01
C THR A 181 -18.80 4.85 26.80
N LEU A 182 -17.99 3.92 27.33
CA LEU A 182 -18.18 2.47 27.38
C LEU A 182 -17.59 1.91 28.68
N ALA A 183 -17.43 2.75 29.71
CA ALA A 183 -17.27 2.33 31.11
C ALA A 183 -18.62 1.94 31.74
N ASN A 184 -19.55 1.39 30.94
CA ASN A 184 -20.73 0.73 31.45
C ASN A 184 -20.30 -0.67 31.91
N SER A 185 -20.12 -0.82 33.23
CA SER A 185 -20.16 -2.07 34.00
C SER A 185 -19.82 -3.34 33.21
N ARG A 186 -18.54 -3.52 32.84
CA ARG A 186 -18.06 -4.83 32.40
C ARG A 186 -17.91 -5.71 33.63
N SER A 187 -18.39 -6.95 33.57
CA SER A 187 -18.21 -7.91 34.65
C SER A 187 -16.74 -8.28 34.78
N GLU A 188 -16.31 -8.56 36.00
CA GLU A 188 -14.97 -9.07 36.29
C GLU A 188 -14.65 -10.35 35.48
N LYS A 189 -15.69 -11.14 35.15
CA LYS A 189 -15.55 -12.33 34.29
C LYS A 189 -15.12 -11.99 32.87
N PHE A 190 -15.64 -10.91 32.30
CA PHE A 190 -15.27 -10.46 30.97
C PHE A 190 -13.83 -9.97 30.93
N ASP A 191 -13.41 -9.17 31.92
CA ASP A 191 -12.04 -8.68 31.99
C ASP A 191 -11.02 -9.81 32.12
N GLN A 192 -11.34 -10.86 32.88
CA GLN A 192 -10.52 -12.06 32.96
C GLN A 192 -10.41 -12.78 31.60
N ALA A 193 -11.51 -12.97 30.88
CA ALA A 193 -11.49 -13.58 29.55
C ALA A 193 -10.69 -12.73 28.55
N TRP A 194 -10.86 -11.41 28.58
CA TRP A 194 -10.13 -10.47 27.75
C TRP A 194 -8.62 -10.48 28.03
N ASN A 195 -8.22 -10.55 29.29
CA ASN A 195 -6.83 -10.69 29.69
C ASN A 195 -6.19 -11.98 29.16
N ARG A 196 -6.93 -13.10 29.19
CA ARG A 196 -6.46 -14.36 28.60
C ARG A 196 -6.27 -14.25 27.09
N TRP A 197 -7.15 -13.56 26.39
CA TRP A 197 -7.01 -13.33 24.95
C TRP A 197 -5.81 -12.42 24.62
N ARG A 198 -5.58 -11.37 25.43
CA ARG A 198 -4.38 -10.52 25.31
C ARG A 198 -3.09 -11.32 25.53
N ALA A 199 -3.05 -12.19 26.54
CA ALA A 199 -1.92 -13.07 26.79
C ALA A 199 -1.69 -14.02 25.61
N HIS A 200 -2.75 -14.70 25.13
CA HIS A 200 -2.70 -15.58 23.96
C HIS A 200 -2.15 -14.87 22.71
N ARG A 201 -2.58 -13.63 22.46
CA ARG A 201 -2.10 -12.80 21.34
C ARG A 201 -0.63 -12.38 21.50
N ASN A 202 -0.19 -12.06 22.71
CA ASN A 202 1.19 -11.68 23.00
C ASN A 202 2.16 -12.86 22.91
N GLU A 203 1.70 -14.08 23.18
CA GLU A 203 2.52 -15.30 23.12
C GLU A 203 2.62 -15.86 21.70
N ASN A 204 1.52 -15.88 20.95
CA ASN A 204 1.45 -16.55 19.65
C ASN A 204 1.62 -15.60 18.46
N PHE A 205 1.49 -14.28 18.68
CA PHE A 205 1.50 -13.28 17.61
C PHE A 205 2.18 -11.97 18.04
N GLN A 206 2.15 -10.97 17.16
CA GLN A 206 2.65 -9.62 17.43
C GLN A 206 1.77 -8.91 18.48
N ARG A 207 2.42 -8.19 19.40
CA ARG A 207 1.78 -7.41 20.47
C ARG A 207 0.69 -6.50 19.91
N LEU A 208 -0.44 -6.48 20.62
CA LEU A 208 -1.62 -5.72 20.24
C LEU A 208 -1.35 -4.22 20.42
N THR A 209 -1.63 -3.41 19.40
CA THR A 209 -1.58 -1.95 19.55
C THR A 209 -2.86 -1.47 20.23
N PRO A 210 -2.83 -0.37 21.00
CA PRO A 210 -4.02 0.17 21.67
C PRO A 210 -5.19 0.39 20.69
N THR A 211 -4.91 0.85 19.47
CA THR A 211 -5.92 1.05 18.42
C THR A 211 -6.56 -0.26 17.96
N SER A 212 -5.80 -1.35 17.90
CA SER A 212 -6.34 -2.67 17.52
C SER A 212 -7.13 -3.33 18.65
N GLU A 213 -6.80 -3.05 19.91
CA GLU A 213 -7.59 -3.47 21.07
C GLU A 213 -8.98 -2.83 21.05
N ASP A 214 -9.03 -1.51 20.84
CA ASP A 214 -10.29 -0.77 20.76
C ASP A 214 -11.17 -1.27 19.60
N ALA A 215 -10.59 -1.54 18.43
CA ALA A 215 -11.34 -2.09 17.29
C ALA A 215 -11.93 -3.48 17.60
N ALA A 216 -11.18 -4.33 18.30
CA ALA A 216 -11.63 -5.66 18.69
C ALA A 216 -12.77 -5.62 19.73
N LEU A 217 -12.70 -4.68 20.68
CA LEU A 217 -13.78 -4.41 21.63
C LEU A 217 -15.03 -3.85 20.95
N MET A 218 -14.86 -2.93 19.98
CA MET A 218 -15.99 -2.41 19.20
C MET A 218 -16.68 -3.50 18.39
N GLU A 219 -15.93 -4.42 17.78
CA GLU A 219 -16.52 -5.56 17.05
C GLU A 219 -17.31 -6.50 17.98
N LEU A 220 -16.82 -6.77 19.20
CA LEU A 220 -17.58 -7.56 20.19
C LEU A 220 -18.88 -6.87 20.58
N ALA A 221 -18.83 -5.57 20.88
CA ALA A 221 -20.02 -4.79 21.23
C ALA A 221 -21.00 -4.66 20.05
N ARG A 222 -20.49 -4.63 18.81
CA ARG A 222 -21.30 -4.59 17.58
C ARG A 222 -21.99 -5.93 17.31
N CYS A 223 -21.30 -7.05 17.52
CA CYS A 223 -21.81 -8.38 17.23
C CYS A 223 -22.76 -8.91 18.32
N PHE A 224 -22.52 -8.54 19.58
CA PHE A 224 -23.31 -8.99 20.72
C PHE A 224 -23.67 -7.79 21.62
N PRO A 225 -24.67 -6.97 21.22
CA PRO A 225 -25.15 -5.91 22.08
C PRO A 225 -25.75 -6.51 23.35
N ASP A 226 -25.26 -6.08 24.51
CA ASP A 226 -25.78 -6.39 25.85
C ASP A 226 -25.77 -7.87 26.30
N ASP A 227 -25.21 -8.80 25.51
CA ASP A 227 -25.06 -10.22 25.87
C ASP A 227 -23.60 -10.54 26.22
N GLU A 228 -23.23 -10.30 27.49
CA GLU A 228 -21.88 -10.50 28.00
C GLU A 228 -21.44 -11.96 27.98
N GLU A 229 -22.35 -12.92 28.18
CA GLU A 229 -22.04 -14.35 28.14
C GLU A 229 -21.59 -14.79 26.74
N SER A 230 -22.28 -14.31 25.70
CA SER A 230 -21.88 -14.55 24.31
C SER A 230 -20.55 -13.87 23.96
N GLN A 231 -20.28 -12.67 24.50
CA GLN A 231 -18.99 -12.01 24.29
C GLN A 231 -17.84 -12.82 24.90
N ILE A 232 -18.01 -13.31 26.13
CA ILE A 232 -17.03 -14.18 26.81
C ILE A 232 -16.82 -15.47 26.02
N ALA A 233 -17.90 -16.14 25.61
CA ALA A 233 -17.82 -17.38 24.84
C ALA A 233 -17.11 -17.19 23.48
N ALA A 234 -17.34 -16.06 22.80
CA ALA A 234 -16.65 -15.73 21.57
C ALA A 234 -15.13 -15.52 21.78
N ILE A 235 -14.75 -14.86 22.88
CA ILE A 235 -13.34 -14.67 23.25
C ILE A 235 -12.68 -16.04 23.54
N GLU A 236 -13.29 -16.86 24.39
CA GLU A 236 -12.75 -18.18 24.76
C GLU A 236 -12.66 -19.12 23.56
N PHE A 237 -13.69 -19.12 22.70
CA PHE A 237 -13.67 -19.91 21.46
C PHE A 237 -12.53 -19.48 20.52
N SER A 238 -12.24 -18.17 20.45
CA SER A 238 -11.15 -17.63 19.65
C SER A 238 -9.78 -18.08 20.17
N ILE A 239 -9.61 -18.14 21.49
CA ILE A 239 -8.40 -18.67 22.14
C ILE A 239 -8.26 -20.17 21.84
N LEU A 240 -9.33 -20.95 22.00
CA LEU A 240 -9.33 -22.40 21.74
C LEU A 240 -8.97 -22.74 20.28
N ARG A 241 -9.37 -21.90 19.33
CA ARG A 241 -9.04 -22.05 17.91
C ARG A 241 -7.66 -21.52 17.53
N GLY A 242 -6.93 -20.90 18.45
CA GLY A 242 -5.64 -20.26 18.17
C GLY A 242 -5.77 -19.12 17.16
N ALA A 243 -6.90 -18.44 17.13
CA ALA A 243 -7.21 -17.48 16.08
C ALA A 243 -6.49 -16.14 16.31
N LYS A 244 -5.97 -15.57 15.21
CA LYS A 244 -5.32 -14.25 15.23
C LYS A 244 -6.29 -13.12 15.59
N ASN A 245 -7.55 -13.23 15.19
CA ASN A 245 -8.61 -12.25 15.43
C ASN A 245 -9.79 -12.92 16.16
N LEU A 246 -10.65 -12.12 16.79
CA LEU A 246 -11.86 -12.62 17.45
C LEU A 246 -12.83 -13.22 16.42
N ILE A 247 -13.33 -14.40 16.72
CA ILE A 247 -14.33 -15.12 15.93
C ILE A 247 -15.72 -14.73 16.46
N THR A 248 -16.36 -13.77 15.79
CA THR A 248 -17.68 -13.23 16.19
C THR A 248 -18.84 -13.76 15.33
N ASN A 249 -18.61 -14.73 14.46
CA ASN A 249 -19.61 -15.26 13.50
C ASN A 249 -20.72 -16.14 14.13
N GLY A 250 -20.81 -16.24 15.46
CA GLY A 250 -21.83 -17.04 16.15
C GLY A 250 -21.50 -18.53 16.37
N ASP A 251 -20.38 -19.03 15.86
CA ASP A 251 -19.95 -20.45 15.99
C ASP A 251 -19.71 -20.91 17.44
N HIS A 252 -19.50 -19.97 18.37
CA HIS A 252 -19.34 -20.25 19.80
C HIS A 252 -20.66 -20.64 20.48
N ARG A 253 -21.83 -20.43 19.84
CA ARG A 253 -23.16 -20.78 20.39
C ARG A 253 -23.54 -22.26 20.21
N VAL A 254 -22.74 -23.07 19.52
CA VAL A 254 -23.11 -24.44 19.09
C VAL A 254 -23.03 -25.50 20.21
N LYS A 255 -22.73 -25.14 21.47
CA LYS A 255 -22.74 -26.09 22.59
C LYS A 255 -23.84 -25.79 23.61
N ALA A 256 -25.09 -25.98 23.20
CA ALA A 256 -26.20 -26.25 24.11
C ALA A 256 -27.35 -26.98 23.39
N SER A 257 -27.10 -28.21 22.94
CA SER A 257 -28.13 -29.27 22.76
C SER A 257 -27.46 -30.58 22.35
N PRO A 258 -27.60 -31.69 23.09
CA PRO A 258 -27.29 -33.01 22.56
C PRO A 258 -28.41 -33.33 21.54
N ARG A 259 -28.15 -33.09 20.26
CA ARG A 259 -28.98 -33.68 19.21
C ARG A 259 -28.46 -35.09 18.97
N ASP A 260 -29.33 -36.06 19.23
CA ASP A 260 -29.16 -37.46 18.88
C ASP A 260 -28.54 -37.60 17.49
N SER A 261 -27.32 -38.13 17.46
CA SER A 261 -26.76 -38.66 16.23
C SER A 261 -27.37 -40.05 16.03
N PRO A 262 -28.05 -40.34 14.90
CA PRO A 262 -28.54 -41.67 14.68
C PRO A 262 -27.34 -42.63 14.52
N SER A 263 -27.43 -43.72 15.28
CA SER A 263 -26.50 -44.86 15.28
C SER A 263 -26.25 -45.40 13.86
N PRO A 264 -25.07 -46.00 13.56
CA PRO A 264 -24.67 -46.40 12.21
C PRO A 264 -25.57 -47.47 11.56
N GLU A 265 -26.46 -48.10 12.32
CA GLU A 265 -27.31 -49.21 11.87
C GLU A 265 -28.42 -48.76 10.90
N ASP A 266 -28.82 -47.48 10.92
CA ASP A 266 -29.97 -46.98 10.16
C ASP A 266 -29.65 -46.64 8.69
N ARG A 267 -28.37 -46.72 8.30
CA ARG A 267 -27.94 -46.56 6.89
C ARG A 267 -28.19 -47.81 6.05
N THR A 268 -28.36 -48.97 6.69
CA THR A 268 -28.49 -50.25 6.00
C THR A 268 -29.92 -50.52 5.54
N ALA A 269 -30.93 -49.99 6.23
CA ALA A 269 -32.34 -50.18 5.90
C ALA A 269 -32.84 -49.33 4.71
N ARG A 270 -32.23 -48.16 4.47
CA ARG A 270 -32.61 -47.30 3.33
C ARG A 270 -32.03 -47.77 1.99
N ARG A 271 -30.99 -48.61 2.01
CA ARG A 271 -30.37 -49.15 0.79
C ARG A 271 -31.08 -50.41 0.26
N THR A 272 -31.83 -51.12 1.10
CA THR A 272 -32.60 -52.31 0.69
C THR A 272 -33.97 -51.97 0.12
N HIS A 273 -34.56 -50.80 0.43
CA HIS A 273 -35.87 -50.41 -0.11
C HIS A 273 -35.81 -49.81 -1.53
N LEU A 274 -34.64 -49.31 -1.97
CA LEU A 274 -34.48 -48.66 -3.28
C LEU A 274 -34.06 -49.62 -4.41
N LEU A 275 -33.80 -50.89 -4.09
CA LEU A 275 -33.46 -51.94 -5.07
C LEU A 275 -34.62 -52.91 -5.36
N SER A 276 -35.76 -52.82 -4.66
CA SER A 276 -36.94 -53.67 -4.95
C SER A 276 -37.95 -53.05 -5.92
N GLU A 277 -37.78 -51.79 -6.33
CA GLU A 277 -38.72 -51.08 -7.21
C GLU A 277 -38.27 -50.94 -8.69
N ILE A 278 -37.11 -51.47 -9.07
CA ILE A 278 -36.63 -51.47 -10.48
C ILE A 278 -36.59 -52.90 -11.06
N GLY A 279 -37.43 -53.80 -10.55
CA GLY A 279 -37.33 -55.23 -10.87
C GLY A 279 -38.64 -56.00 -10.87
N LYS A 280 -39.75 -55.39 -11.32
CA LYS A 280 -40.96 -56.14 -11.70
C LYS A 280 -41.49 -55.61 -13.02
N VAL A 281 -41.26 -56.45 -14.03
CA VAL A 281 -42.03 -56.71 -15.27
C VAL A 281 -43.41 -56.08 -15.30
#